data_AF-A0A329U222-F1
#
_entry.id   AF-A0A329U222-F1
#
_cell.length_a   1.000
_cell.length_b   1.000
_cell.length_c   1.000
_cell.angle_alpha   90.00
_cell.angle_beta   90.00
_cell.angle_gamma   90.00
#
_symmetry.space_group_name_H-M   'P 1'
#
loop_
_entity.id
_entity.type
_entity.pdbx_description
1 polymer ?
#
loop_
_entity_poly.entity_id
_entity_poly.type
_entity_poly.pdbx_seq_one_letter_code
_entity_poly.pdbx_strand_id
1 'polypeptide(L)'
;MKMAKKLLAVVLTGVMALSMLTGCALGDAAKANALEKALNSKAIQNPQTVEYVYENDLNNVAKKVLTKAYDGKEEKVTAEVSTLTVNAQVNTTSKTYAYLVVKAPKSADAKKATEWAVNSIYTATKNSVGKAATAKVDTDKVIVNANHSTTAGATPKAKFGVKFVEGKDGTAKQNYVIVVFETVKADDAQH
;
A
#
# COMPACT_ATOMS: atom_id res chain seq x y z
N MET A 1 26.91 0.62 -0.75
CA MET A 1 25.90 -0.10 0.07
C MET A 1 26.09 0.24 1.54
N LYS A 2 25.25 1.11 2.14
CA LYS A 2 25.25 1.32 3.62
C LYS A 2 24.05 2.10 4.20
N MET A 3 23.12 2.58 3.37
CA MET A 3 22.06 3.51 3.83
C MET A 3 20.67 2.86 3.99
N ALA A 4 20.36 1.75 3.32
CA ALA A 4 19.07 1.07 3.47
C ALA A 4 18.88 0.41 4.86
N LYS A 5 19.97 0.16 5.59
CA LYS A 5 19.93 -0.51 6.90
C LYS A 5 19.52 0.40 8.07
N LYS A 6 19.57 1.72 7.88
CA LYS A 6 19.24 2.70 8.95
C LYS A 6 17.74 2.98 9.08
N LEU A 7 16.96 2.84 8.00
CA LEU A 7 15.50 2.96 8.04
C LEU A 7 14.84 1.80 8.79
N LEU A 8 15.38 0.58 8.65
CA LEU A 8 14.87 -0.60 9.35
C LEU A 8 14.97 -0.50 10.89
N ALA A 9 15.96 0.22 11.41
CA ALA A 9 16.19 0.32 12.85
C ALA A 9 15.30 1.36 13.55
N VAL A 10 14.88 2.42 12.84
CA VAL A 10 14.05 3.50 13.41
C VAL A 10 12.56 3.13 13.46
N VAL A 11 12.10 2.24 12.58
CA VAL A 11 10.70 1.75 12.58
C VAL A 11 10.45 0.72 13.67
N LEU A 12 11.49 0.03 14.15
CA LEU A 12 11.37 -1.07 15.11
C LEU A 12 10.82 -0.63 16.48
N THR A 13 11.01 0.64 16.85
CA THR A 13 10.56 1.20 18.14
C THR A 13 9.15 1.81 18.09
N GLY A 14 8.62 2.10 16.89
CA GLY A 14 7.31 2.75 16.72
C GLY A 14 6.11 1.80 16.64
N VAL A 15 6.34 0.51 16.40
CA VAL A 15 5.27 -0.44 16.03
C VAL A 15 5.08 -1.59 17.04
N MET A 16 5.82 -1.58 18.15
CA MET A 16 5.61 -2.53 19.26
C MET A 16 4.20 -2.49 19.87
N ALA A 17 3.41 -1.44 19.63
CA ALA A 17 2.02 -1.36 20.09
C ALA A 17 0.99 -2.07 19.17
N LEU A 18 1.33 -2.36 17.90
CA LEU A 18 0.40 -3.06 16.99
C LEU A 18 0.56 -4.59 17.05
N SER A 19 1.69 -5.08 17.55
CA SER A 19 2.05 -6.52 17.58
C SER A 19 1.44 -7.30 18.76
N MET A 20 0.86 -6.62 19.75
CA MET A 20 0.12 -7.28 20.85
C MET A 20 -1.36 -7.53 20.54
N LEU A 21 -1.91 -6.92 19.48
CA LEU A 21 -3.33 -7.06 19.13
C LEU A 21 -3.61 -8.23 18.17
N THR A 22 -2.58 -8.94 17.70
CA THR A 22 -2.68 -9.94 16.61
C THR A 22 -2.69 -11.39 17.09
N GLY A 23 -3.00 -11.64 18.37
CA GLY A 23 -2.95 -12.96 19.01
C GLY A 23 -4.13 -13.90 18.72
N CYS A 24 -5.16 -13.43 18.03
CA CYS A 24 -6.28 -14.24 17.57
C CYS A 24 -6.58 -13.80 16.13
N ALA A 25 -6.82 -14.75 15.21
CA ALA A 25 -6.92 -14.53 13.76
C ALA A 25 -7.66 -13.24 13.38
N LEU A 26 -6.91 -12.14 13.21
CA LEU A 26 -7.50 -10.85 12.86
C LEU A 26 -8.13 -10.98 11.48
N GLY A 27 -9.40 -10.57 11.35
CA GLY A 27 -10.05 -10.43 10.06
C GLY A 27 -9.30 -9.44 9.17
N ASP A 28 -9.42 -9.58 7.85
CA ASP A 28 -8.68 -8.75 6.89
C ASP A 28 -8.95 -7.25 7.06
N ALA A 29 -10.16 -6.86 7.47
CA ALA A 29 -10.50 -5.48 7.81
C ALA A 29 -9.69 -4.94 9.00
N ALA A 30 -9.45 -5.76 10.03
CA ALA A 30 -8.64 -5.36 11.17
C ALA A 30 -7.16 -5.19 10.79
N LYS A 31 -6.64 -6.07 9.91
CA LYS A 31 -5.29 -5.92 9.35
C LYS A 31 -5.16 -4.64 8.50
N ALA A 32 -6.17 -4.32 7.71
CA ALA A 32 -6.20 -3.11 6.88
C ALA A 32 -6.24 -1.83 7.73
N ASN A 33 -7.06 -1.81 8.79
CA ASN A 33 -7.10 -0.70 9.74
C ASN A 33 -5.77 -0.54 10.50
N ALA A 34 -5.10 -1.64 10.83
CA ALA A 34 -3.77 -1.59 11.44
C ALA A 34 -2.72 -1.03 10.46
N LEU A 35 -2.84 -1.37 9.17
CA LEU A 35 -1.99 -0.81 8.11
C LEU A 35 -2.20 0.70 7.95
N GLU A 36 -3.44 1.18 7.96
CA GLU A 36 -3.77 2.61 7.94
C GLU A 36 -3.13 3.35 9.12
N LYS A 37 -3.34 2.86 10.35
CA LYS A 37 -2.76 3.46 11.56
C LYS A 37 -1.24 3.50 11.51
N ALA A 38 -0.60 2.45 11.00
CA ALA A 38 0.84 2.38 10.89
C ALA A 38 1.37 3.37 9.84
N LEU A 39 0.75 3.44 8.65
CA LEU A 39 1.10 4.40 7.58
C LEU A 39 1.02 5.85 8.07
N ASN A 40 0.04 6.19 8.91
CA ASN A 40 -0.14 7.54 9.46
C ASN A 40 0.64 7.79 10.77
N SER A 41 1.42 6.82 11.25
CA SER A 41 2.17 6.98 12.49
C SER A 41 3.39 7.90 12.31
N LYS A 42 3.77 8.58 13.38
CA LYS A 42 4.99 9.42 13.43
C LYS A 42 6.29 8.64 13.18
N ALA A 43 6.26 7.32 13.34
CA ALA A 43 7.41 6.46 13.06
C ALA A 43 7.67 6.33 11.54
N ILE A 44 6.64 6.52 10.72
CA ILE A 44 6.72 6.41 9.26
C ILE A 44 6.87 7.78 8.61
N GLN A 45 6.10 8.75 9.12
CA GLN A 45 6.11 10.12 8.60
C GLN A 45 6.02 11.13 9.73
N ASN A 46 7.08 11.92 9.89
CA ASN A 46 7.13 13.05 10.82
C ASN A 46 7.96 14.18 10.21
N PRO A 47 7.33 15.27 9.72
CA PRO A 47 5.89 15.55 9.74
C PRO A 47 5.08 14.62 8.82
N GLN A 48 3.76 14.57 9.01
CA GLN A 48 2.85 13.83 8.12
C GLN A 48 2.74 14.54 6.76
N THR A 49 3.11 13.84 5.70
CA THR A 49 3.11 14.36 4.32
C THR A 49 1.98 13.80 3.47
N VAL A 50 1.39 12.66 3.86
CA VAL A 50 0.22 12.07 3.22
C VAL A 50 -0.68 11.45 4.29
N GLU A 51 -1.97 11.72 4.26
CA GLU A 51 -2.96 10.96 5.05
C GLU A 51 -3.39 9.72 4.26
N TYR A 52 -3.05 8.53 4.77
CA TYR A 52 -3.52 7.28 4.17
C TYR A 52 -4.86 6.89 4.79
N VAL A 53 -5.83 6.49 3.98
CA VAL A 53 -7.15 6.07 4.47
C VAL A 53 -7.52 4.73 3.85
N TYR A 54 -7.79 3.73 4.68
CA TYR A 54 -8.31 2.46 4.22
C TYR A 54 -9.76 2.63 3.77
N GLU A 55 -10.05 2.19 2.55
CA GLU A 55 -11.39 2.18 1.99
C GLU A 55 -11.77 0.76 1.57
N ASN A 56 -12.74 0.18 2.28
CA ASN A 56 -13.14 -1.21 2.06
C ASN A 56 -13.61 -1.49 0.62
N ASP A 57 -14.22 -0.52 -0.05
CA ASP A 57 -14.68 -0.67 -1.44
C ASP A 57 -13.52 -0.93 -2.41
N LEU A 58 -12.31 -0.44 -2.09
CA LEU A 58 -11.09 -0.70 -2.86
C LEU A 58 -10.57 -2.14 -2.67
N ASN A 59 -11.02 -2.88 -1.66
CA ASN A 59 -10.66 -4.31 -1.53
C ASN A 59 -11.19 -5.14 -2.69
N ASN A 60 -12.34 -4.77 -3.24
CA ASN A 60 -12.87 -5.42 -4.44
C ASN A 60 -11.95 -5.19 -5.64
N VAL A 61 -11.29 -4.03 -5.72
CA VAL A 61 -10.26 -3.75 -6.74
C VAL A 61 -9.00 -4.57 -6.46
N ALA A 62 -8.57 -4.68 -5.21
CA ALA A 62 -7.44 -5.53 -4.83
C ALA A 62 -7.67 -7.01 -5.19
N LYS A 63 -8.90 -7.49 -4.97
CA LYS A 63 -9.35 -8.83 -5.40
C LYS A 63 -9.37 -8.95 -6.93
N LYS A 64 -9.80 -7.93 -7.66
CA LYS A 64 -9.71 -7.91 -9.14
C LYS A 64 -8.28 -7.98 -9.62
N VAL A 65 -7.31 -7.34 -8.95
CA VAL A 65 -5.88 -7.52 -9.27
C VAL A 65 -5.49 -8.99 -9.14
N LEU A 66 -5.85 -9.65 -8.03
CA LEU A 66 -5.62 -11.10 -7.88
C LEU A 66 -6.25 -11.90 -9.05
N THR A 67 -7.51 -11.60 -9.40
CA THR A 67 -8.20 -12.28 -10.49
C THR A 67 -7.56 -12.06 -11.86
N LYS A 68 -7.11 -10.83 -12.16
CA LYS A 68 -6.67 -10.45 -13.51
C LYS A 68 -5.17 -10.62 -13.74
N ALA A 69 -4.33 -10.31 -12.74
CA ALA A 69 -2.89 -10.44 -12.85
C ALA A 69 -2.36 -11.82 -12.42
N TYR A 70 -3.14 -12.58 -11.64
CA TYR A 70 -2.71 -13.84 -11.03
C TYR A 70 -3.76 -14.96 -11.19
N ASP A 71 -4.64 -14.86 -12.18
CA ASP A 71 -5.69 -15.85 -12.52
C ASP A 71 -6.60 -16.25 -11.34
N GLY A 72 -6.75 -15.38 -10.35
CA GLY A 72 -7.56 -15.63 -9.16
C GLY A 72 -6.93 -16.62 -8.19
N LYS A 73 -5.65 -16.94 -8.37
CA LYS A 73 -4.91 -17.97 -7.62
C LYS A 73 -3.84 -17.31 -6.75
N GLU A 74 -4.00 -17.39 -5.44
CA GLU A 74 -3.06 -16.77 -4.49
C GLU A 74 -1.65 -17.33 -4.66
N GLU A 75 -1.51 -18.63 -4.96
CA GLU A 75 -0.22 -19.28 -5.19
C GLU A 75 0.54 -18.79 -6.43
N LYS A 76 -0.12 -18.04 -7.33
CA LYS A 76 0.53 -17.37 -8.46
C LYS A 76 1.16 -16.03 -8.10
N VAL A 77 0.88 -15.51 -6.90
CA VAL A 77 1.60 -14.36 -6.36
C VAL A 77 2.95 -14.85 -5.85
N THR A 78 3.98 -14.67 -6.68
CA THR A 78 5.32 -15.20 -6.39
C THR A 78 6.40 -14.14 -6.17
N ALA A 79 6.11 -12.89 -6.53
CA ALA A 79 7.08 -11.80 -6.50
C ALA A 79 6.46 -10.51 -5.94
N GLU A 80 7.32 -9.65 -5.41
CA GLU A 80 6.95 -8.28 -5.07
C GLU A 80 6.78 -7.43 -6.33
N VAL A 81 5.86 -6.47 -6.23
CA VAL A 81 5.72 -5.34 -7.15
C VAL A 81 5.99 -4.09 -6.30
N SER A 82 7.23 -3.63 -6.31
CA SER A 82 7.73 -2.54 -5.45
C SER A 82 7.45 -1.14 -5.99
N THR A 83 7.02 -1.04 -7.24
CA THR A 83 6.64 0.20 -7.92
C THR A 83 5.16 0.16 -8.31
N LEU A 84 4.44 1.27 -8.11
CA LEU A 84 3.03 1.33 -8.47
C LEU A 84 2.85 1.02 -9.96
N THR A 85 2.13 -0.07 -10.22
CA THR A 85 1.94 -0.59 -11.57
C THR A 85 0.48 -0.48 -11.94
N VAL A 86 0.19 0.10 -13.11
CA VAL A 86 -1.17 0.16 -13.65
C VAL A 86 -1.51 -1.19 -14.27
N ASN A 87 -2.73 -1.67 -14.03
CA ASN A 87 -3.26 -2.80 -14.77
C ASN A 87 -4.58 -2.39 -15.43
N ALA A 88 -4.56 -2.25 -16.76
CA ALA A 88 -5.73 -1.83 -17.53
C ALA A 88 -6.95 -2.75 -17.31
N GLN A 89 -6.74 -4.02 -16.97
CA GLN A 89 -7.81 -4.99 -16.76
C GLN A 89 -8.54 -4.83 -15.41
N VAL A 90 -7.98 -4.05 -14.47
CA VAL A 90 -8.66 -3.74 -13.20
C VAL A 90 -9.39 -2.40 -13.22
N ASN A 91 -9.13 -1.57 -14.24
CA ASN A 91 -9.80 -0.30 -14.44
C ASN A 91 -11.29 -0.48 -14.71
N THR A 92 -12.08 0.53 -14.37
CA THR A 92 -13.46 0.66 -14.82
C THR A 92 -13.53 1.70 -15.95
N THR A 93 -14.71 1.86 -16.54
CA THR A 93 -14.96 2.90 -17.54
C THR A 93 -14.65 4.32 -17.03
N SER A 94 -14.73 4.55 -15.72
CA SER A 94 -14.57 5.88 -15.11
C SER A 94 -13.38 6.02 -14.17
N LYS A 95 -12.72 4.92 -13.78
CA LYS A 95 -11.64 4.95 -12.79
C LYS A 95 -10.46 4.10 -13.22
N THR A 96 -9.26 4.64 -13.02
CA THR A 96 -8.02 3.90 -13.20
C THR A 96 -7.39 3.54 -11.86
N TYR A 97 -6.67 2.43 -11.80
CA TYR A 97 -6.04 1.96 -10.58
C TYR A 97 -4.60 1.53 -10.82
N ALA A 98 -3.79 1.69 -9.79
CA ALA A 98 -2.46 1.11 -9.71
C ALA A 98 -2.33 0.28 -8.45
N TYR A 99 -1.46 -0.73 -8.50
CA TYR A 99 -1.24 -1.64 -7.39
C TYR A 99 0.25 -1.85 -7.07
N LEU A 100 0.46 -2.30 -5.84
CA LEU A 100 1.71 -2.85 -5.32
C LEU A 100 1.44 -4.27 -4.83
N VAL A 101 2.49 -5.08 -4.79
CA VAL A 101 2.48 -6.38 -4.11
C VAL A 101 3.67 -6.40 -3.18
N VAL A 102 3.41 -6.45 -1.88
CA VAL A 102 4.48 -6.44 -0.88
C VAL A 102 4.57 -7.83 -0.26
N LYS A 103 5.79 -8.34 -0.06
CA LYS A 103 6.08 -9.66 0.49
C LYS A 103 6.42 -9.56 1.96
N ALA A 104 5.88 -10.48 2.76
CA ALA A 104 6.26 -10.61 4.15
C ALA A 104 7.71 -11.12 4.30
N PRO A 105 8.49 -10.64 5.26
CA PRO A 105 9.81 -11.19 5.55
C PRO A 105 9.71 -12.65 6.07
N LYS A 106 10.70 -13.48 5.72
CA LYS A 106 10.72 -14.94 5.98
C LYS A 106 10.80 -15.36 7.45
N SER A 107 11.38 -14.55 8.32
CA SER A 107 11.68 -14.94 9.70
C SER A 107 10.57 -14.53 10.67
N ALA A 108 9.90 -15.54 11.26
CA ALA A 108 9.14 -15.69 12.54
C ALA A 108 8.39 -14.50 13.21
N ASP A 109 8.66 -13.26 12.85
CA ASP A 109 7.89 -12.07 13.22
C ASP A 109 6.64 -11.91 12.35
N ALA A 110 5.94 -13.02 12.05
CA ALA A 110 4.60 -12.99 11.48
C ALA A 110 3.60 -12.21 12.37
N LYS A 111 3.98 -11.91 13.62
CA LYS A 111 3.30 -10.99 14.56
C LYS A 111 3.43 -9.50 14.18
N LYS A 112 4.21 -9.16 13.17
CA LYS A 112 4.47 -7.78 12.69
C LYS A 112 4.04 -7.60 11.22
N ALA A 113 2.93 -8.22 10.83
CA ALA A 113 2.44 -8.23 9.45
C ALA A 113 2.26 -6.82 8.82
N THR A 114 2.04 -5.80 9.64
CA THR A 114 1.90 -4.42 9.18
C THR A 114 3.26 -3.71 9.02
N GLU A 115 4.29 -4.03 9.80
CA GLU A 115 5.56 -3.28 9.80
C GLU A 115 6.32 -3.31 8.47
N TRP A 116 6.30 -4.45 7.77
CA TRP A 116 7.03 -4.62 6.51
C TRP A 116 6.29 -4.01 5.31
N ALA A 117 4.96 -4.11 5.29
CA ALA A 117 4.16 -3.57 4.20
C ALA A 117 4.20 -2.04 4.18
N VAL A 118 4.14 -1.42 5.36
CA VAL A 118 4.04 0.04 5.55
C VAL A 118 5.18 0.80 4.87
N ASN A 119 6.43 0.38 5.08
CA ASN A 119 7.59 1.07 4.52
C ASN A 119 7.62 1.00 2.99
N SER A 120 7.32 -0.18 2.43
CA SER A 120 7.28 -0.38 0.99
C SER A 120 6.16 0.44 0.35
N ILE A 121 4.97 0.44 0.95
CA ILE A 121 3.83 1.26 0.50
C ILE A 121 4.21 2.73 0.54
N TYR A 122 4.57 3.26 1.72
CA TYR A 122 4.89 4.67 1.90
C TYR A 122 6.00 5.15 0.94
N THR A 123 7.06 4.36 0.79
CA THR A 123 8.18 4.71 -0.12
C THR A 123 7.71 4.78 -1.57
N ALA A 124 6.86 3.85 -2.01
CA ALA A 124 6.35 3.79 -3.37
C ALA A 124 5.27 4.84 -3.67
N THR A 125 4.56 5.35 -2.66
CA THR A 125 3.36 6.18 -2.87
C THR A 125 3.51 7.65 -2.48
N LYS A 126 4.37 7.98 -1.49
CA LYS A 126 4.38 9.32 -0.85
C LYS A 126 4.57 10.51 -1.80
N ASN A 127 5.32 10.31 -2.89
CA ASN A 127 5.63 11.36 -3.86
C ASN A 127 4.66 11.41 -5.04
N SER A 128 3.66 10.53 -5.06
CA SER A 128 2.81 10.27 -6.22
C SER A 128 1.36 10.67 -5.98
N VAL A 129 1.03 11.45 -4.94
CA VAL A 129 -0.35 11.78 -4.56
C VAL A 129 -0.72 13.21 -4.96
N GLY A 130 -1.83 13.35 -5.69
CA GLY A 130 -2.41 14.65 -6.04
C GLY A 130 -1.69 15.41 -7.14
N LYS A 131 -2.15 16.64 -7.40
CA LYS A 131 -1.63 17.48 -8.48
C LYS A 131 -0.17 17.92 -8.25
N ALA A 132 0.20 18.12 -6.99
CA ALA A 132 1.56 18.51 -6.58
C ALA A 132 2.53 17.31 -6.49
N ALA A 133 2.13 16.12 -6.94
CA ALA A 133 3.00 14.95 -6.97
C ALA A 133 4.30 15.22 -7.74
N THR A 134 5.41 14.76 -7.18
CA THR A 134 6.75 14.88 -7.78
C THR A 134 7.18 13.61 -8.51
N ALA A 135 6.43 12.51 -8.33
CA ALA A 135 6.61 11.25 -9.03
C ALA A 135 5.32 10.87 -9.75
N LYS A 136 5.46 10.36 -10.97
CA LYS A 136 4.35 9.80 -11.74
C LYS A 136 4.28 8.29 -11.49
N VAL A 137 3.06 7.78 -11.52
CA VAL A 137 2.74 6.36 -11.63
C VAL A 137 2.65 6.03 -13.11
N ASP A 138 3.33 4.96 -13.53
CA ASP A 138 3.49 4.64 -14.94
C ASP A 138 4.03 5.86 -15.71
N THR A 139 3.41 6.25 -16.82
CA THR A 139 3.92 7.33 -17.69
C THR A 139 3.39 8.71 -17.30
N ASP A 140 2.09 8.81 -16.97
CA ASP A 140 1.39 10.09 -16.86
C ASP A 140 0.44 10.20 -15.66
N LYS A 141 0.36 9.20 -14.78
CA LYS A 141 -0.64 9.16 -13.70
C LYS A 141 -0.11 9.58 -12.34
N VAL A 142 -1.03 9.88 -11.44
CA VAL A 142 -0.80 10.10 -10.00
C VAL A 142 -1.92 9.41 -9.22
N ILE A 143 -1.70 9.12 -7.94
CA ILE A 143 -2.73 8.71 -7.00
C ILE A 143 -3.69 9.87 -6.80
N VAL A 144 -4.99 9.58 -6.82
CA VAL A 144 -6.04 10.57 -6.55
C VAL A 144 -5.86 11.14 -5.15
N ASN A 145 -5.83 12.48 -5.05
CA ASN A 145 -5.94 13.17 -3.77
C ASN A 145 -7.41 13.25 -3.36
N ALA A 146 -7.80 12.48 -2.35
CA ALA A 146 -9.13 12.52 -1.76
C ALA A 146 -9.31 13.68 -0.77
N ASN A 147 -8.28 14.51 -0.58
CA ASN A 147 -8.40 15.78 0.12
C ASN A 147 -8.83 16.83 -0.90
N HIS A 148 -10.12 17.17 -0.89
CA HIS A 148 -10.71 18.19 -1.77
C HIS A 148 -10.39 19.63 -1.34
N SER A 149 -9.36 19.82 -0.51
CA SER A 149 -8.95 21.15 -0.05
C SER A 149 -8.19 21.90 -1.14
N THR A 150 -8.60 23.14 -1.39
CA THR A 150 -7.87 24.09 -2.24
C THR A 150 -6.78 24.86 -1.50
N THR A 151 -6.60 24.62 -0.20
CA THR A 151 -5.65 25.36 0.62
C THR A 151 -4.23 24.94 0.30
N ALA A 152 -3.36 25.92 0.00
CA ALA A 152 -1.95 25.67 -0.21
C ALA A 152 -1.33 24.98 1.02
N GLY A 153 -0.65 23.86 0.80
CA GLY A 153 -0.01 23.07 1.87
C GLY A 153 -0.95 22.12 2.63
N ALA A 154 -2.20 21.94 2.18
CA ALA A 154 -3.07 20.89 2.72
C ALA A 154 -2.42 19.50 2.52
N THR A 155 -2.43 18.67 3.56
CA THR A 155 -1.89 17.30 3.48
C THR A 155 -2.72 16.47 2.51
N PRO A 156 -2.17 15.94 1.41
CA PRO A 156 -2.91 15.12 0.47
C PRO A 156 -3.40 13.83 1.14
N LYS A 157 -4.53 13.30 0.66
CA LYS A 157 -5.17 12.08 1.18
C LYS A 157 -5.16 10.98 0.13
N ALA A 158 -4.51 9.85 0.43
CA ALA A 158 -4.46 8.68 -0.44
C ALA A 158 -5.35 7.57 0.12
N LYS A 159 -6.44 7.27 -0.60
CA LYS A 159 -7.29 6.12 -0.28
C LYS A 159 -6.67 4.83 -0.82
N PHE A 160 -6.72 3.76 -0.02
CA PHE A 160 -6.18 2.47 -0.42
C PHE A 160 -7.08 1.30 -0.03
N GLY A 161 -7.02 0.23 -0.83
CA GLY A 161 -7.61 -1.07 -0.53
C GLY A 161 -6.56 -2.16 -0.47
N VAL A 162 -6.90 -3.30 0.14
CA VAL A 162 -5.98 -4.41 0.32
C VAL A 162 -6.60 -5.77 0.03
N LYS A 163 -5.75 -6.71 -0.36
CA LYS A 163 -6.05 -8.15 -0.38
C LYS A 163 -4.83 -8.90 0.15
N PHE A 164 -4.99 -9.50 1.32
CA PHE A 164 -3.99 -10.42 1.88
C PHE A 164 -4.10 -11.77 1.17
N VAL A 165 -2.94 -12.33 0.83
CA VAL A 165 -2.85 -13.59 0.07
C VAL A 165 -1.71 -14.46 0.58
N GLU A 166 -1.91 -15.78 0.54
CA GLU A 166 -0.87 -16.78 0.76
C GLU A 166 -0.33 -17.26 -0.59
N GLY A 167 0.67 -16.53 -1.08
CA GLY A 167 1.38 -16.86 -2.31
C GLY A 167 2.52 -17.85 -2.10
N LYS A 168 3.51 -17.82 -3.00
CA LYS A 168 4.67 -18.72 -2.97
C LYS A 168 6.00 -18.00 -3.13
N ASP A 169 6.99 -18.38 -2.35
CA ASP A 169 8.39 -18.04 -2.63
C ASP A 169 9.13 -19.33 -3.01
N GLY A 170 9.23 -19.58 -4.32
CA GLY A 170 9.60 -20.89 -4.82
C GLY A 170 8.52 -21.92 -4.49
N THR A 171 8.87 -22.95 -3.71
CA THR A 171 7.93 -24.00 -3.26
C THR A 171 7.29 -23.71 -1.91
N ALA A 172 7.82 -22.74 -1.15
CA ALA A 172 7.34 -22.42 0.19
C ALA A 172 6.15 -21.46 0.14
N LYS A 173 5.19 -21.64 1.07
CA LYS A 173 4.14 -20.65 1.31
C LYS A 173 4.75 -19.33 1.74
N GLN A 174 4.20 -18.24 1.24
CA GLN A 174 4.70 -16.91 1.49
C GLN A 174 3.52 -15.92 1.54
N ASN A 175 3.45 -15.13 2.60
CA ASN A 175 2.41 -14.09 2.70
C ASN A 175 2.76 -12.88 1.86
N TYR A 176 1.77 -12.35 1.15
CA TYR A 176 1.84 -11.08 0.45
C TYR A 176 0.60 -10.24 0.77
N VAL A 177 0.71 -8.94 0.52
CA VAL A 177 -0.44 -8.04 0.46
C VAL A 177 -0.44 -7.33 -0.89
N ILE A 178 -1.57 -7.42 -1.59
CA ILE A 178 -1.87 -6.61 -2.76
C ILE A 178 -2.49 -5.32 -2.25
N VAL A 179 -1.94 -4.17 -2.61
CA VAL A 179 -2.41 -2.85 -2.20
C VAL A 179 -2.76 -2.06 -3.45
N VAL A 180 -3.91 -1.40 -3.47
CA VAL A 180 -4.42 -0.66 -4.63
C VAL A 180 -4.78 0.77 -4.27
N PHE A 181 -4.53 1.66 -5.23
CA PHE A 181 -4.85 3.07 -5.18
C PHE A 181 -5.61 3.47 -6.45
N GLU A 182 -6.61 4.34 -6.31
CA GLU A 182 -7.19 5.02 -7.45
C GLU A 182 -6.20 6.02 -8.02
N THR A 183 -6.08 6.04 -9.34
CA THR A 183 -5.17 6.93 -10.07
C THR A 183 -5.93 7.74 -11.11
N VAL A 184 -5.36 8.89 -11.43
CA VAL A 184 -5.85 9.84 -12.43
C VAL A 184 -4.66 10.33 -13.26
N LYS A 185 -4.88 10.82 -14.48
CA LYS A 185 -3.81 11.51 -15.21
C LYS A 185 -3.35 12.72 -14.40
N ALA A 186 -2.06 13.00 -14.41
CA ALA A 186 -1.48 14.11 -13.65
C ALA A 186 -2.09 15.46 -14.04
N ASP A 187 -2.40 15.66 -15.32
CA ASP A 187 -3.00 16.90 -15.82
C ASP A 187 -4.47 17.05 -15.40
N ASP A 188 -5.15 15.93 -15.15
CA ASP A 188 -6.54 15.87 -14.68
C ASP A 188 -6.63 15.84 -13.14
N ALA A 189 -5.49 15.74 -12.45
CA ALA A 189 -5.46 15.66 -11.00
C ALA A 189 -5.96 16.95 -10.36
N GLN A 190 -6.99 16.81 -9.53
CA GLN A 190 -7.55 17.92 -8.76
C GLN A 190 -6.84 18.01 -7.41
N HIS A 191 -6.57 19.25 -6.98
CA HIS A 191 -5.92 19.61 -5.71
C HIS A 191 -4.55 18.96 -5.46
#